data_AF-A0A8R1EK79-F1
#
_entry.id   AF-A0A8R1EK79-F1
#
_cell.length_a   1.000
_cell.length_b   1.000
_cell.length_c   1.000
_cell.angle_alpha   90.00
_cell.angle_beta   90.00
_cell.angle_gamma   90.00
#
_symmetry.space_group_name_H-M   'P 1'
#
loop_
_entity.id
_entity.type
_entity.pdbx_description
1 polymer ?
#
loop_
_entity_poly.entity_id
_entity_poly.type
_entity_poly.pdbx_seq_one_letter_code
_entity_poly.pdbx_strand_id
1 'polypeptide(L)'
;MPGLEPLFLQNAVDFGFWGHEHSYERFFPVADRVYWNDSNAYINPKAPVYLISGSAGCHTPDAWFTDTPWPWSAARNNDYGWSVVTVANTTHIRVEQISIDKDEQTVDDFWVVKDAGYTHNSELRRENPGYKFPAQKCHIKDVACQRTLKEINEEL
;
A
#
# COMPACT_ATOMS: atom_id res chain seq x y z
N MET A 1 -11.48 -0.98 -5.16
CA MET A 1 -12.60 -0.03 -5.40
C MET A 1 -12.07 1.21 -6.10
N PRO A 2 -12.33 1.39 -7.41
CA PRO A 2 -11.95 2.62 -8.09
C PRO A 2 -12.75 3.82 -7.53
N GLY A 3 -12.11 4.98 -7.40
CA GLY A 3 -12.80 6.26 -7.14
C GLY A 3 -12.75 6.80 -5.71
N LEU A 4 -12.21 6.07 -4.72
CA LEU A 4 -12.12 6.58 -3.34
C LEU A 4 -10.86 7.41 -3.04
N GLU A 5 -9.80 7.25 -3.83
CA GLU A 5 -8.53 7.96 -3.62
C GLU A 5 -8.70 9.49 -3.54
N PRO A 6 -9.48 10.18 -4.41
CA PRO A 6 -9.70 11.61 -4.28
C PRO A 6 -10.30 12.02 -2.93
N LEU A 7 -11.20 11.21 -2.36
CA LEU A 7 -11.81 11.48 -1.05
C LEU A 7 -10.80 11.28 0.09
N PHE A 8 -9.96 10.25 0.01
CA PHE A 8 -8.91 10.02 1.01
C PHE A 8 -7.87 11.15 1.00
N LEU A 9 -7.50 11.62 -0.19
CA LEU A 9 -6.58 12.75 -0.35
C LEU A 9 -7.20 14.06 0.14
N GLN A 10 -8.49 14.30 -0.12
CA GLN A 10 -9.20 15.50 0.32
C GLN A 10 -9.33 15.57 1.85
N ASN A 11 -9.54 14.43 2.50
CA ASN A 11 -9.76 14.34 3.95
C ASN A 11 -8.48 14.02 4.74
N ALA A 12 -7.31 14.07 4.09
CA ALA A 12 -6.02 13.79 4.72
C ALA A 12 -5.98 12.46 5.51
N VAL A 13 -6.52 11.39 4.93
CA VAL A 13 -6.54 10.05 5.54
C VAL A 13 -5.12 9.54 5.76
N ASP A 14 -4.80 9.16 7.00
CA ASP A 14 -3.47 8.65 7.33
C ASP A 14 -3.25 7.21 6.88
N PHE A 15 -4.22 6.35 7.16
CA PHE A 15 -4.15 4.91 6.94
C PHE A 15 -5.38 4.36 6.21
N GLY A 16 -5.15 3.43 5.29
CA GLY A 16 -6.20 2.57 4.75
C GLY A 16 -5.84 1.10 4.92
N PHE A 17 -6.73 0.34 5.57
CA PHE A 17 -6.60 -1.11 5.73
C PHE A 17 -7.52 -1.82 4.75
N TRP A 18 -6.96 -2.83 4.08
CA TRP A 18 -7.66 -3.66 3.12
C TRP A 18 -7.51 -5.13 3.49
N GLY A 19 -8.53 -5.93 3.17
CA GLY A 19 -8.45 -7.39 3.21
C GLY A 19 -8.53 -7.94 1.79
N HIS A 20 -9.35 -8.98 1.63
CA HIS A 20 -9.58 -9.73 0.38
C HIS A 20 -8.38 -10.54 -0.10
N GLU A 21 -7.21 -9.92 -0.29
CA GLU A 21 -5.99 -10.66 -0.58
C GLU A 21 -5.53 -11.39 0.68
N HIS A 22 -5.29 -12.70 0.61
CA HIS A 22 -4.96 -13.53 1.77
C HIS A 22 -3.47 -13.41 2.17
N SER A 23 -3.02 -12.19 2.35
CA SER A 23 -1.64 -11.89 2.73
C SER A 23 -1.54 -10.62 3.56
N TYR A 24 -0.33 -10.34 4.02
CA TYR A 24 0.06 -9.06 4.56
C TYR A 24 0.95 -8.31 3.55
N GLU A 25 0.62 -7.05 3.28
CA GLU A 25 1.48 -6.17 2.49
C GLU A 25 1.36 -4.73 3.00
N ARG A 26 2.50 -4.13 3.33
CA ARG A 26 2.61 -2.71 3.65
C ARG A 26 3.13 -1.96 2.46
N PHE A 27 2.42 -0.92 2.06
CA PHE A 27 2.87 0.01 1.04
C PHE A 27 3.59 1.21 1.66
N PHE A 28 4.53 1.77 0.91
CA PHE A 28 4.94 3.16 1.10
C PHE A 28 3.75 4.12 0.90
N PRO A 29 3.84 5.38 1.35
CA PRO A 29 2.84 6.39 1.01
C PRO A 29 2.60 6.44 -0.50
N VAL A 30 1.33 6.36 -0.91
CA VAL A 30 0.93 6.32 -2.32
C VAL A 30 -0.22 7.29 -2.58
N ALA A 31 -0.10 8.08 -3.64
CA ALA A 31 -1.16 8.91 -4.18
C ALA A 31 -0.95 9.11 -5.68
N ASP A 32 -2.01 9.12 -6.48
CA ASP A 32 -1.98 9.53 -7.89
C ASP A 32 -0.96 8.71 -8.73
N ARG A 33 -0.82 7.41 -8.42
CA ARG A 33 0.19 6.51 -9.02
C ARG A 33 1.64 6.99 -8.82
N VAL A 34 1.88 7.69 -7.72
CA VAL A 34 3.19 8.13 -7.24
C VAL A 34 3.41 7.54 -5.85
N TYR A 35 4.64 7.15 -5.54
CA TYR A 35 5.05 6.64 -4.23
C TYR A 35 6.26 7.40 -3.67
N TRP A 36 6.39 7.38 -2.35
CA TRP A 36 7.53 7.96 -1.62
C TRP A 36 8.19 6.90 -0.76
N ASN A 37 9.33 6.38 -1.19
CA ASN A 37 10.06 5.29 -0.52
C ASN A 37 11.36 5.76 0.16
N ASP A 38 11.43 7.03 0.54
CA ASP A 38 12.54 7.58 1.33
C ASP A 38 12.70 6.80 2.65
N SER A 39 13.88 6.83 3.27
CA SER A 39 14.12 6.17 4.57
C SER A 39 13.16 6.65 5.67
N ASN A 40 12.67 7.89 5.56
CA ASN A 40 11.74 8.53 6.49
C ASN A 40 10.31 8.61 5.91
N ALA A 41 9.94 7.72 4.98
CA ALA A 41 8.64 7.77 4.29
C ALA A 41 7.42 7.81 5.23
N TYR A 42 7.56 7.25 6.44
CA TYR A 42 6.50 7.17 7.45
C TYR A 42 6.52 8.32 8.47
N ILE A 43 7.46 9.26 8.34
CA ILE A 43 7.51 10.49 9.12
C ILE A 43 6.95 11.62 8.25
N ASN A 44 5.86 12.25 8.70
CA ASN A 44 5.07 13.20 7.92
C ASN A 44 4.80 12.68 6.50
N PRO A 45 4.02 11.59 6.36
CA PRO A 45 3.79 10.96 5.06
C PRO A 45 3.12 11.93 4.08
N LYS A 46 3.64 12.03 2.86
CA LYS A 46 3.13 12.95 1.82
C LYS A 46 1.81 12.47 1.19
N ALA A 47 1.39 11.26 1.53
CA ALA A 47 0.20 10.57 1.04
C ALA A 47 -0.26 9.53 2.09
N PRO A 48 -1.49 8.99 1.96
CA PRO A 48 -1.95 7.91 2.83
C PRO A 48 -1.03 6.68 2.75
N VAL A 49 -0.89 5.99 3.87
CA VAL A 49 -0.22 4.69 3.98
C VAL A 49 -1.28 3.60 3.88
N TYR A 50 -1.08 2.63 2.99
CA TYR A 50 -2.02 1.53 2.81
C TYR A 50 -1.42 0.21 3.28
N LEU A 51 -2.26 -0.62 3.88
CA LEU A 51 -1.93 -1.97 4.30
C LEU A 51 -2.96 -2.95 3.79
N ILE A 52 -2.50 -4.10 3.33
CA ILE A 52 -3.28 -5.32 3.21
C ILE A 52 -3.03 -6.12 4.49
N SER A 53 -4.09 -6.46 5.21
CA SER A 53 -4.09 -7.33 6.38
C SER A 53 -5.24 -8.32 6.22
N GLY A 54 -5.09 -9.24 5.25
CA GLY A 54 -6.13 -10.19 4.86
C GLY A 54 -5.81 -11.65 5.17
N SER A 55 -4.71 -11.93 5.87
CA SER A 55 -4.23 -13.27 6.19
C SER A 55 -4.76 -13.86 7.52
N ALA A 56 -6.03 -13.62 7.86
CA ALA A 56 -6.59 -14.07 9.14
C ALA A 56 -6.92 -15.59 9.23
N GLY A 57 -6.63 -16.39 8.20
CA GLY A 57 -6.84 -17.85 8.21
C GLY A 57 -7.87 -18.41 7.23
N CYS A 58 -7.96 -17.88 6.00
CA CYS A 58 -8.85 -18.44 4.96
C CYS A 58 -8.45 -19.89 4.59
N HIS A 59 -9.32 -20.66 3.93
CA HIS A 59 -9.02 -22.04 3.57
C HIS A 59 -8.03 -22.18 2.39
N THR A 60 -7.75 -21.10 1.66
CA THR A 60 -6.68 -21.03 0.65
C THR A 60 -5.50 -20.25 1.23
N PRO A 61 -4.51 -20.96 1.82
CA PRO A 61 -3.26 -20.34 2.23
C PRO A 61 -2.48 -19.83 1.02
N ASP A 62 -1.47 -19.03 1.30
CA ASP A 62 -0.42 -18.64 0.38
C ASP A 62 -0.88 -17.81 -0.84
N ALA A 63 -1.02 -16.50 -0.65
CA ALA A 63 -1.15 -15.58 -1.78
C ALA A 63 0.06 -15.71 -2.71
N TRP A 64 -0.17 -15.56 -4.02
CA TRP A 64 0.92 -15.54 -4.99
C TRP A 64 1.60 -14.16 -4.99
N PHE A 65 2.72 -14.07 -4.29
CA PHE A 65 3.63 -12.94 -4.46
C PHE A 65 4.49 -13.11 -5.72
N THR A 66 4.74 -12.00 -6.40
CA THR A 66 5.84 -11.93 -7.37
C THR A 66 7.17 -12.00 -6.63
N ASP A 67 8.16 -12.71 -7.20
CA ASP A 67 9.52 -12.80 -6.61
C ASP A 67 10.11 -11.41 -6.35
N THR A 68 9.93 -10.50 -7.31
CA THR A 68 10.31 -9.10 -7.18
C THR A 68 9.12 -8.29 -6.68
N PRO A 69 9.17 -7.69 -5.49
CA PRO A 69 8.16 -6.72 -5.04
C PRO A 69 8.11 -5.51 -5.97
N TRP A 70 6.94 -4.92 -6.10
CA TRP A 70 6.81 -3.60 -6.69
C TRP A 70 7.53 -2.56 -5.84
N PRO A 71 8.08 -1.47 -6.41
CA PRO A 71 8.90 -0.53 -5.67
C PRO A 71 8.15 0.28 -4.60
N TRP A 72 6.80 0.28 -4.62
CA TRP A 72 5.96 0.86 -3.57
C TRP A 72 5.56 -0.16 -2.48
N SER A 73 5.92 -1.44 -2.64
CA SER A 73 5.75 -2.48 -1.63
C SER A 73 6.93 -2.48 -0.68
N ALA A 74 6.68 -2.12 0.59
CA ALA A 74 7.72 -1.95 1.60
C ALA A 74 7.99 -3.24 2.39
N ALA A 75 6.94 -4.00 2.71
CA ALA A 75 7.03 -5.28 3.40
C ALA A 75 5.90 -6.19 2.95
N ARG A 76 6.18 -7.50 2.84
CA ARG A 76 5.22 -8.54 2.45
C ARG A 76 5.42 -9.75 3.35
N ASN A 77 4.32 -10.38 3.75
CA ASN A 77 4.34 -11.62 4.51
C ASN A 77 3.13 -12.47 4.09
N ASN A 78 3.35 -13.78 3.89
CA ASN A 78 2.33 -14.72 3.43
C ASN A 78 1.80 -15.65 4.53
N ASP A 79 2.39 -15.53 5.72
CA ASP A 79 1.96 -16.25 6.91
C ASP A 79 0.55 -15.80 7.30
N TYR A 80 -0.18 -16.70 7.94
CA TYR A 80 -1.38 -16.28 8.66
C TYR A 80 -1.02 -15.39 9.84
N GLY A 81 -1.91 -14.46 10.15
CA GLY A 81 -1.61 -13.43 11.14
C GLY A 81 -2.67 -12.37 11.30
N TRP A 82 -2.34 -11.39 12.14
CA TRP A 82 -3.15 -10.20 12.35
C TRP A 82 -2.27 -8.98 12.59
N SER A 83 -2.80 -7.81 12.28
CA SER A 83 -2.15 -6.54 12.60
C SER A 83 -2.67 -5.98 13.93
N VAL A 84 -1.76 -5.51 14.78
CA VAL A 84 -2.05 -4.75 16.00
C VAL A 84 -1.75 -3.27 15.72
N VAL A 85 -2.76 -2.41 15.89
CA VAL A 85 -2.61 -0.96 15.71
C VAL A 85 -2.67 -0.28 17.07
N THR A 86 -1.56 0.34 17.48
CA THR A 86 -1.46 1.09 18.74
C THR A 86 -1.42 2.58 18.45
N VAL A 87 -2.50 3.29 18.81
CA VAL A 87 -2.51 4.76 18.82
C VAL A 87 -1.84 5.23 20.11
N ALA A 88 -0.55 5.54 20.03
CA ALA A 88 0.25 5.89 21.21
C ALA A 88 -0.08 7.30 21.73
N ASN A 89 -0.33 8.24 20.82
CA ASN A 89 -0.73 9.62 21.13
C ASN A 89 -1.28 10.31 19.86
N THR A 90 -1.46 11.63 19.90
CA THR A 90 -1.98 12.44 18.77
C THR A 90 -1.06 12.51 17.55
N THR A 91 0.20 12.06 17.67
CA THR A 91 1.23 12.17 16.63
C THR A 91 1.83 10.84 16.20
N HIS A 92 1.62 9.75 16.94
CA HIS A 92 2.29 8.47 16.72
C HIS A 92 1.31 7.30 16.72
N ILE A 93 1.36 6.52 15.64
CA ILE A 93 0.68 5.23 15.51
C ILE A 93 1.75 4.17 15.22
N ARG A 94 1.74 3.08 15.98
CA ARG A 94 2.54 1.88 15.71
C ARG A 94 1.65 0.81 15.10
N VAL A 95 2.17 0.10 14.11
CA VAL A 95 1.52 -1.07 13.54
C VAL A 95 2.48 -2.24 13.58
N GLU A 96 2.01 -3.35 14.15
CA GLU A 96 2.76 -4.60 14.27
C GLU A 96 1.99 -5.70 13.54
N GLN A 97 2.63 -6.42 12.61
CA GLN A 97 2.07 -7.63 12.02
C GLN A 97 2.58 -8.85 12.78
N ILE A 98 1.66 -9.63 13.31
CA ILE A 98 1.95 -10.85 14.07
C ILE A 98 1.70 -12.06 13.18
N SER A 99 2.65 -13.00 13.13
CA SER A 99 2.55 -14.25 12.38
C SER A 99 2.23 -15.42 13.31
N ILE A 100 1.13 -16.13 13.04
CA ILE A 100 0.78 -17.33 13.81
C ILE A 100 1.60 -18.55 13.39
N ASP A 101 2.07 -18.56 12.14
CA ASP A 101 2.89 -19.65 11.60
C ASP A 101 4.31 -19.64 12.17
N LYS A 102 4.68 -18.55 12.86
CA LYS A 102 5.96 -18.33 13.53
C LYS A 102 5.79 -18.09 15.03
N ASP A 103 4.91 -18.85 15.68
CA ASP A 103 4.69 -18.81 17.12
C ASP A 103 4.40 -17.39 17.66
N GLU A 104 3.52 -16.66 16.97
CA GLU A 104 3.13 -15.27 17.30
C GLU A 104 4.28 -14.25 17.24
N GLN A 105 5.30 -14.52 16.41
CA GLN A 105 6.38 -13.57 16.17
C GLN A 105 5.90 -12.32 15.40
N THR A 106 6.38 -11.14 15.80
CA THR A 106 6.24 -9.91 15.03
C THR A 106 7.11 -9.96 13.76
N VAL A 107 6.47 -9.94 12.59
CA VAL A 107 7.11 -10.07 11.27
C VAL A 107 7.23 -8.74 10.50
N ASP A 108 6.51 -7.71 10.94
CA ASP A 108 6.72 -6.32 10.52
C ASP A 108 6.33 -5.39 11.68
N ASP A 109 7.08 -4.31 11.88
CA ASP A 109 6.90 -3.35 12.96
C ASP A 109 7.34 -1.97 12.48
N PHE A 110 6.43 -1.01 12.46
CA PHE A 110 6.73 0.34 12.03
C PHE A 110 5.86 1.38 12.72
N TRP A 111 6.38 2.61 12.72
CA TRP A 111 5.68 3.79 13.18
C TRP A 111 5.31 4.67 12.01
N VAL A 112 4.09 5.21 12.05
CA VAL A 112 3.75 6.43 11.33
C VAL A 112 3.72 7.57 12.33
N VAL A 113 4.51 8.60 12.03
CA VAL A 113 4.73 9.75 12.89
C VAL A 113 4.33 11.00 12.13
N LYS A 114 3.55 11.88 12.77
CA LYS A 114 3.17 13.18 12.24
C LYS A 114 3.47 14.29 13.22
N ASP A 115 3.92 15.42 12.74
CA ASP A 115 3.96 16.62 13.56
C ASP A 115 2.54 17.07 13.92
N ALA A 116 2.40 17.78 15.05
CA ALA A 116 1.09 18.27 15.48
C ALA A 116 0.48 19.21 14.42
N GLY A 117 -0.74 18.88 13.98
CA GLY A 117 -1.44 19.64 12.94
C GLY A 117 -0.99 19.35 11.51
N TYR A 118 -0.04 18.43 11.31
CA TYR A 118 0.38 18.02 9.97
C TYR A 118 -0.76 17.32 9.23
N THR A 119 -1.01 17.75 7.99
CA THR A 119 -1.91 17.12 7.04
C THR A 119 -1.26 17.09 5.66
N HIS A 120 -1.29 15.95 5.00
CA HIS A 120 -0.81 15.88 3.63
C HIS A 120 -1.81 16.55 2.68
N ASN A 121 -1.31 17.22 1.65
CA ASN A 121 -2.15 17.88 0.64
C ASN A 121 -1.46 17.91 -0.73
N SER A 122 -2.16 18.43 -1.73
CA SER A 122 -1.66 18.50 -3.11
C SER A 122 -0.45 19.42 -3.28
N GLU A 123 -0.37 20.52 -2.53
CA GLU A 123 0.76 21.44 -2.56
C GLU A 123 2.04 20.78 -2.05
N LEU A 124 1.97 20.09 -0.90
CA LEU A 124 3.08 19.33 -0.36
C LEU A 124 3.60 18.29 -1.37
N ARG A 125 2.71 17.54 -2.03
CA ARG A 125 3.09 16.53 -3.04
C ARG A 125 3.70 17.16 -4.29
N ARG A 126 3.29 18.38 -4.67
CA ARG A 126 3.88 19.14 -5.78
C ARG A 126 5.31 19.60 -5.45
N GLU A 127 5.55 20.03 -4.21
CA GLU A 127 6.87 20.47 -3.74
C GLU A 127 7.83 19.31 -3.48
N ASN A 128 7.30 18.14 -3.15
CA ASN A 128 8.05 16.93 -2.84
C ASN A 128 7.69 15.82 -3.84
N PRO A 129 8.19 15.88 -5.09
CA PRO A 129 7.83 14.91 -6.11
C PRO A 129 8.30 13.50 -5.71
N GLY A 130 7.40 12.52 -5.79
CA GLY A 130 7.73 11.11 -5.58
C GLY A 130 8.08 10.39 -6.88
N TYR A 131 8.21 9.07 -6.78
CA TYR A 131 8.49 8.21 -7.93
C TYR A 131 7.20 7.74 -8.59
N LYS A 132 7.13 7.83 -9.91
CA LYS A 132 5.98 7.31 -10.66
C LYS A 132 5.99 5.79 -10.64
N PHE A 133 4.79 5.21 -10.62
CA PHE A 133 4.63 3.78 -10.83
C PHE A 133 5.26 3.40 -12.19
N PRO A 134 6.01 2.28 -12.27
CA PRO A 134 6.51 1.75 -13.52
C PRO A 134 5.35 1.47 -14.46
N ALA A 135 5.58 1.69 -15.76
CA ALA A 135 4.60 1.33 -16.77
C ALA A 135 4.29 -0.16 -16.66
N GLN A 136 3.01 -0.49 -16.46
CA GLN A 136 2.55 -1.87 -16.51
C GLN A 136 2.74 -2.36 -17.96
N LYS A 137 3.79 -3.14 -18.20
CA LYS A 137 3.93 -3.87 -19.46
C LYS A 137 2.95 -5.02 -19.42
N CYS A 138 2.12 -5.13 -20.45
CA CYS A 138 1.17 -6.22 -20.51
C CYS A 138 1.86 -7.57 -20.44
N HIS A 139 1.34 -8.40 -19.54
CA HIS A 139 1.82 -9.75 -19.39
C HIS A 139 1.36 -10.57 -20.59
N ILE A 140 2.27 -11.34 -21.20
CA ILE A 140 2.01 -12.00 -22.49
C ILE A 140 0.87 -13.02 -22.46
N LYS A 141 0.52 -13.50 -21.25
CA LYS A 141 -0.58 -14.44 -20.98
C LYS A 141 -1.92 -13.77 -20.70
N ASP A 142 -1.97 -12.43 -20.62
CA ASP A 142 -3.20 -11.70 -20.38
C ASP A 142 -3.94 -11.45 -21.71
N VAL A 143 -4.98 -12.24 -21.93
CA VAL A 143 -5.82 -12.21 -23.14
C VAL A 143 -6.54 -10.87 -23.29
N ALA A 144 -6.84 -10.17 -22.20
CA ALA A 144 -7.48 -8.86 -22.25
C ALA A 144 -6.53 -7.79 -22.81
N CYS A 145 -5.22 -7.90 -22.58
CA CYS A 145 -4.27 -6.94 -23.14
C CYS A 145 -3.88 -7.23 -24.60
N GLN A 146 -4.00 -8.48 -25.09
CA GLN A 146 -3.78 -8.76 -26.51
C GLN A 146 -4.81 -8.09 -27.43
N ARG A 147 -5.98 -7.70 -26.91
CA ARG A 147 -7.06 -7.05 -27.67
C ARG A 147 -6.78 -5.58 -28.03
N THR A 148 -5.98 -4.88 -27.25
CA THR A 148 -5.80 -3.43 -27.41
C THR A 148 -4.46 -3.07 -28.06
N LEU A 149 -4.42 -3.20 -29.39
CA LEU A 149 -3.63 -2.35 -30.30
C LEU A 149 -4.31 -2.25 -31.68
N LYS A 150 -5.10 -3.27 -32.07
CA LYS A 150 -5.99 -3.20 -33.25
C LYS A 150 -7.33 -2.53 -32.95
N GLU A 151 -7.96 -2.83 -31.82
CA GLU A 151 -9.31 -2.32 -31.51
C GLU A 151 -9.33 -0.81 -31.14
N ILE A 152 -8.19 -0.21 -30.75
CA ILE A 152 -8.10 1.24 -30.43
C ILE A 152 -8.00 2.12 -31.70
N ASN A 153 -7.63 1.56 -32.86
CA ASN A 153 -7.48 2.32 -34.10
C ASN A 153 -8.75 2.32 -35.00
N GLU A 154 -9.85 1.70 -34.57
CA GLU A 154 -11.11 1.66 -35.34
C GLU A 154 -12.26 2.44 -34.66
N GLU A 155 -12.03 3.14 -33.55
CA GLU A 155 -12.99 4.10 -32.95
C GLU A 155 -12.47 5.56 -32.89
N LEU A 156 -11.60 5.95 -33.83
CA LEU A 156 -11.33 7.35 -34.23
C LEU A 156 -11.48 7.49 -35.75
#